data_AF-A0AAU3XI37-F1
#
_entry.id   AF-A0AAU3XI37-F1
#
_cell.length_a   1.000
_cell.length_b   1.000
_cell.length_c   1.000
_cell.angle_alpha   90.00
_cell.angle_beta   90.00
_cell.angle_gamma   90.00
#
_symmetry.space_group_name_H-M   'P 1'
#
loop_
_entity.id
_entity.type
_entity.pdbx_description
1 polymer ?
#
loop_
_entity_poly.entity_id
_entity_poly.type
_entity_poly.pdbx_seq_one_letter_code
_entity_poly.pdbx_strand_id
1 'polypeptide(L)'
;MKSQDTPFVGGPLDGRVLPVLLGITGHPPKTYRVPVPDAAGGPPTVLVYRRVDAGRGGFLHQLWKYEYAPDADPARRLKWPWSRPDTPAGPETPDTPDGQSATPPATPRRTDE
;
A
#
# COMPACT_ATOMS: atom_id res chain seq x y z
N MET A 1 10.34 -18.87 4.33
CA MET A 1 10.11 -18.02 3.13
C MET A 1 11.46 -17.42 2.73
N LYS A 2 11.75 -17.29 1.43
CA LYS A 2 13.03 -16.75 0.95
C LYS A 2 12.83 -15.34 0.41
N SER A 3 13.80 -14.47 0.64
CA SER A 3 13.83 -13.11 0.08
C SER A 3 14.97 -12.98 -0.94
N GLN A 4 14.81 -12.06 -1.88
CA GLN A 4 15.84 -11.65 -2.82
C GLN A 4 16.03 -10.13 -2.73
N ASP A 5 17.28 -9.72 -2.56
CA ASP A 5 17.68 -8.32 -2.62
C ASP A 5 17.50 -7.81 -4.05
N THR A 6 16.49 -6.96 -4.23
CA THR A 6 16.05 -6.51 -5.55
C THR A 6 16.19 -4.99 -5.65
N PRO A 7 16.91 -4.47 -6.66
CA PRO A 7 17.04 -3.03 -6.87
C PRO A 7 15.73 -2.41 -7.39
N PHE A 8 15.42 -1.23 -6.89
CA PHE A 8 14.29 -0.39 -7.31
C PHE A 8 14.82 0.80 -8.11
N VAL A 9 14.19 1.09 -9.25
CA VAL A 9 14.65 2.13 -10.18
C VAL A 9 13.51 3.03 -10.67
N GLY A 10 13.84 4.31 -10.94
CA GLY A 10 12.98 5.26 -11.64
C GLY A 10 11.88 5.92 -10.83
N GLY A 11 11.86 5.76 -9.50
CA GLY A 11 10.82 6.32 -8.62
C GLY A 11 11.35 6.80 -7.27
N PRO A 12 10.48 7.06 -6.28
CA PRO A 12 10.91 7.53 -4.95
C PRO A 12 11.82 6.55 -4.19
N LEU A 13 11.91 5.30 -4.62
CA LEU A 13 12.81 4.28 -4.08
C LEU A 13 14.02 4.01 -4.99
N ASP A 14 14.28 4.88 -5.97
CA ASP A 14 15.41 4.76 -6.89
C ASP A 14 16.73 4.60 -6.14
N GLY A 15 17.57 3.67 -6.62
CA GLY A 15 18.86 3.34 -6.00
C GLY A 15 18.79 2.50 -4.73
N ARG A 16 17.59 2.19 -4.22
CA ARG A 16 17.44 1.30 -3.05
C ARG A 16 17.39 -0.16 -3.48
N VAL A 17 17.93 -1.01 -2.63
CA VAL A 17 17.81 -2.46 -2.73
C VAL A 17 16.96 -2.94 -1.57
N LEU A 18 15.86 -3.62 -1.86
CA LEU A 18 14.96 -4.13 -0.82
C LEU A 18 14.90 -5.67 -0.87
N PRO A 19 14.84 -6.33 0.31
CA PRO A 19 14.60 -7.76 0.37
C PRO A 19 13.13 -8.05 0.03
N VAL A 20 12.88 -8.48 -1.20
CA VAL A 20 11.53 -8.82 -1.66
C VAL A 20 11.26 -10.29 -1.43
N LEU A 21 10.11 -10.59 -0.81
CA LEU A 21 9.69 -11.96 -0.57
C LEU A 21 9.38 -12.67 -1.88
N LEU A 22 9.98 -13.84 -2.05
CA LEU A 22 9.76 -14.70 -3.19
C LEU A 22 8.52 -15.57 -2.96
N GLY A 23 7.72 -15.72 -4.02
CA GLY A 23 6.63 -16.69 -4.02
C GLY A 23 7.15 -18.14 -4.04
N ILE A 24 6.22 -19.10 -4.02
CA ILE A 24 6.53 -20.53 -4.15
C ILE A 24 7.37 -20.87 -5.40
N THR A 25 7.22 -20.07 -6.46
CA THR A 25 7.99 -20.19 -7.72
C THR A 25 9.42 -19.65 -7.60
N GLY A 26 9.84 -19.13 -6.44
CA GLY A 26 11.15 -18.52 -6.27
C GLY A 26 11.31 -17.19 -7.01
N HIS A 27 10.22 -16.59 -7.49
CA HIS A 27 10.23 -15.35 -8.23
C HIS A 27 9.65 -14.19 -7.41
N PRO A 28 10.23 -12.97 -7.52
CA PRO A 28 9.61 -11.78 -6.94
C PRO A 28 8.22 -11.54 -7.55
N PRO A 29 7.27 -10.92 -6.86
CA PRO A 29 5.95 -10.59 -7.42
C PRO A 29 6.04 -9.81 -8.73
N LYS A 30 5.11 -10.00 -9.66
CA LYS A 30 5.12 -9.23 -10.92
C LYS A 30 4.95 -7.72 -10.67
N THR A 31 4.18 -7.38 -9.64
CA THR A 31 3.91 -6.00 -9.22
C THR A 31 4.12 -5.90 -7.72
N TYR A 32 4.84 -4.88 -7.28
CA TYR A 32 5.08 -4.58 -5.87
C TYR A 32 4.45 -3.23 -5.53
N ARG A 33 3.64 -3.19 -4.46
CA ARG A 33 2.92 -2.00 -4.00
C ARG A 33 3.47 -1.57 -2.66
N VAL A 34 3.89 -0.31 -2.56
CA VAL A 34 4.41 0.27 -1.33
C VAL A 34 3.48 1.41 -0.91
N PRO A 35 2.69 1.24 0.16
CA PRO A 35 1.96 2.35 0.74
C PRO A 35 2.97 3.27 1.45
N VAL A 36 3.08 4.50 0.98
CA VAL A 36 3.90 5.54 1.59
C VAL A 36 2.96 6.45 2.41
N PRO A 37 3.15 6.55 3.73
CA PRO A 37 2.38 7.49 4.53
C PRO A 37 2.75 8.92 4.15
N ASP A 38 1.75 9.78 4.04
CA ASP A 38 1.97 11.20 3.82
C ASP A 38 2.49 11.86 5.12
N ALA A 39 3.53 12.68 4.99
CA ALA A 39 4.17 13.32 6.13
C ALA A 39 3.29 14.39 6.79
N ALA A 40 2.31 14.96 6.06
CA ALA A 40 1.32 15.89 6.58
C ALA A 40 0.06 15.18 7.10
N GLY A 41 0.05 13.84 7.16
CA GLY A 41 -1.09 13.05 7.63
C GLY A 41 -2.20 12.86 6.60
N GLY A 42 -1.94 13.20 5.33
CA GLY A 42 -2.84 12.96 4.22
C GLY A 42 -3.02 11.47 3.85
N PRO A 43 -3.89 11.17 2.88
CA PRO A 43 -4.12 9.81 2.41
C PRO A 43 -2.81 9.16 1.90
N PRO A 44 -2.55 7.87 2.20
CA PRO A 44 -1.32 7.21 1.81
C PRO A 44 -1.20 7.11 0.29
N THR A 45 -0.04 7.46 -0.25
CA THR A 45 0.25 7.31 -1.68
C THR A 45 0.79 5.90 -1.94
N VAL A 46 0.18 5.18 -2.88
CA VAL A 46 0.65 3.85 -3.25
C VAL A 46 1.62 3.96 -4.41
N LEU A 47 2.89 3.62 -4.17
CA LEU A 47 3.88 3.48 -5.23
C LEU A 47 3.78 2.09 -5.85
N VAL A 48 3.68 2.04 -7.18
CA VAL A 48 3.61 0.79 -7.94
C VAL A 48 4.91 0.58 -8.70
N TYR A 49 5.48 -0.61 -8.53
CA TYR A 49 6.67 -1.03 -9.26
C TYR A 49 6.40 -2.34 -10.01
N ARG A 50 6.91 -2.43 -11.24
CA ARG A 50 6.82 -3.62 -12.08
C ARG A 50 8.16 -4.35 -12.11
N ARG A 51 8.11 -5.67 -11.93
CA ARG A 51 9.28 -6.54 -12.07
C ARG A 51 9.72 -6.59 -13.53
N VAL A 52 10.97 -6.26 -13.79
CA VAL A 52 11.62 -6.35 -15.11
C VAL A 52 12.92 -7.15 -15.00
N ASP A 53 13.30 -7.78 -16.11
CA ASP A 53 14.53 -8.57 -16.19
C ASP A 53 15.74 -7.62 -16.09
N ALA A 54 16.70 -7.96 -15.21
CA ALA A 54 17.94 -7.22 -15.02
C ALA A 54 19.16 -7.96 -15.60
N GLY A 55 18.94 -9.07 -16.30
CA GLY A 55 19.95 -9.94 -16.87
C GLY A 55 20.17 -11.22 -16.05
N ARG A 56 21.18 -12.00 -16.44
CA ARG A 56 21.66 -13.16 -15.69
C ARG A 56 22.90 -12.79 -14.90
N GLY A 57 22.86 -13.05 -13.60
CA GLY A 57 24.02 -12.94 -12.73
C GLY A 57 24.74 -14.29 -12.64
N GLY A 58 26.04 -14.31 -12.99
CA GLY A 58 26.94 -15.45 -12.76
C GLY A 58 26.34 -16.83 -13.08
N PHE A 59 26.57 -17.80 -12.21
CA PHE A 59 26.15 -19.20 -12.37
C PHE A 59 24.62 -19.40 -12.27
N LEU A 60 23.90 -18.96 -13.31
CA LEU A 60 22.51 -19.29 -13.63
C LEU A 60 21.37 -18.64 -12.82
N HIS A 61 21.61 -17.57 -12.05
CA HIS A 61 20.50 -16.89 -11.36
C HIS A 61 19.98 -15.69 -12.17
N GLN A 62 18.68 -15.70 -12.50
CA GLN A 62 17.99 -14.55 -13.08
C GLN A 62 17.97 -13.40 -12.07
N LEU A 63 18.48 -12.25 -12.48
CA LEU A 63 18.39 -11.02 -11.70
C LEU A 63 17.11 -10.29 -12.10
N TRP A 64 16.45 -9.75 -11.09
CA TRP A 64 15.25 -8.95 -11.26
C TRP A 64 15.54 -7.53 -10.77
N LYS A 65 14.89 -6.56 -11.38
CA LYS A 65 14.79 -5.19 -10.84
C LYS A 65 13.33 -4.75 -10.88
N TYR A 66 13.00 -3.77 -10.06
CA TYR A 66 11.68 -3.17 -10.02
C TYR A 66 11.73 -1.77 -10.62
N GLU A 67 10.99 -1.55 -11.69
CA GLU A 67 10.89 -0.25 -12.35
C GLU A 67 9.61 0.45 -11.91
N TYR A 68 9.73 1.73 -11.56
CA TYR A 68 8.60 2.55 -11.15
C TYR A 68 7.62 2.69 -12.32
N ALA A 69 6.37 2.33 -12.07
CA ALA A 69 5.33 2.31 -13.09
C ALA A 69 4.07 2.94 -12.49
N PRO A 70 3.97 4.29 -12.47
CA PRO A 70 2.83 5.00 -11.88
C PRO A 70 1.53 4.68 -12.62
N ASP A 71 1.61 4.47 -13.94
CA ASP A 71 0.48 4.11 -14.81
C ASP A 71 0.21 2.61 -14.86
N ALA A 72 1.03 1.78 -14.20
CA ALA A 72 0.74 0.36 -14.15
C ALA A 72 -0.55 0.19 -13.38
N ASP A 73 -1.60 -0.24 -14.09
CA ASP A 73 -2.88 -0.58 -13.51
C ASP A 73 -2.62 -1.36 -12.22
N PRO A 74 -3.13 -0.91 -11.06
CA PRO A 74 -3.00 -1.63 -9.79
C PRO A 74 -3.84 -2.92 -9.83
N ALA A 75 -3.78 -3.64 -10.95
CA ALA A 75 -4.70 -4.65 -11.39
C ALA A 75 -4.94 -5.68 -10.30
N ARG A 76 -6.24 -5.85 -10.04
CA ARG A 76 -6.85 -6.53 -8.92
C ARG A 76 -6.44 -5.93 -7.57
N ARG A 77 -7.29 -5.03 -7.05
CA ARG A 77 -7.55 -5.03 -5.60
C ARG A 77 -7.88 -6.47 -5.23
N LEU A 78 -7.00 -7.12 -4.48
CA LEU A 78 -7.38 -8.36 -3.82
C LEU A 78 -8.54 -7.97 -2.90
N LYS A 79 -9.75 -8.40 -3.26
CA LYS A 79 -10.97 -8.19 -2.48
C LYS A 79 -10.89 -9.12 -1.28
N TRP A 80 -10.11 -8.73 -0.29
CA TRP A 80 -10.19 -9.35 1.03
C TRP A 80 -11.45 -8.83 1.73
N PRO A 81 -12.12 -9.65 2.54
CA PRO A 81 -13.33 -9.21 3.24
C PRO A 81 -13.08 -8.10 4.27
N TRP A 82 -11.81 -7.77 4.57
CA TRP A 82 -11.39 -6.67 5.44
C TRP A 82 -10.67 -5.54 4.69
N SER A 83 -10.66 -5.53 3.35
CA SER A 83 -10.12 -4.39 2.61
C SER A 83 -11.09 -3.21 2.69
N ARG A 84 -10.68 -2.12 3.35
CA ARG A 84 -11.44 -0.86 3.30
C ARG A 84 -11.45 -0.34 1.86
N PRO A 85 -12.60 0.13 1.34
CA PRO A 85 -12.64 0.80 0.04
C PRO A 85 -11.85 2.11 0.13
N ASP A 86 -11.10 2.43 -0.93
CA ASP A 86 -10.52 3.76 -1.08
C ASP A 86 -11.68 4.73 -1.36
N THR A 87 -11.99 5.57 -0.37
CA THR A 87 -12.87 6.72 -0.56
C THR A 87 -12.13 7.69 -1.48
N PRO A 88 -12.61 7.96 -2.72
CA PRO A 88 -12.04 9.04 -3.50
C PRO A 88 -12.25 10.33 -2.73
N ALA A 89 -11.17 11.08 -2.49
CA ALA A 89 -11.22 12.40 -1.89
C ALA A 89 -12.13 13.29 -2.76
N GLY A 90 -13.36 13.50 -2.30
CA GLY A 90 -14.29 14.48 -2.83
C GLY A 90 -13.92 15.90 -2.36
N PRO A 91 -14.42 16.93 -3.06
CA PRO A 91 -13.84 18.26 -3.07
C PRO A 91 -14.07 18.99 -1.74
N GLU A 92 -13.07 19.80 -1.40
CA GLU A 92 -13.08 20.93 -0.47
C GLU A 92 -14.44 21.35 0.12
N THR A 93 -14.61 21.15 1.44
CA THR A 93 -15.66 21.77 2.24
C THR A 93 -15.29 23.26 2.47
N PRO A 94 -16.12 24.24 2.09
CA PRO A 94 -16.07 25.54 2.73
C PRO A 94 -16.89 25.50 4.03
N ASP A 95 -16.28 26.04 5.07
CA ASP A 95 -16.81 26.36 6.40
C ASP A 95 -18.34 26.41 6.57
N THR A 96 -18.83 25.73 7.60
CA THR A 96 -20.00 26.18 8.36
C THR A 96 -19.81 25.79 9.83
N PRO A 97 -19.56 26.75 10.73
CA PRO A 97 -19.57 26.49 12.16
C PRO A 97 -21.01 26.66 12.65
N ASP A 98 -21.64 25.61 13.19
CA ASP A 98 -22.73 25.81 14.12
C ASP A 98 -22.82 24.63 15.07
N GLY A 99 -22.79 24.98 16.36
CA GLY A 99 -22.73 24.03 17.46
C GLY A 99 -24.03 23.26 17.65
N GLN A 100 -23.90 22.16 18.37
CA GLN A 100 -24.90 21.76 19.34
C GLN A 100 -24.29 20.74 20.32
N SER A 101 -24.16 21.21 21.55
CA SER A 101 -24.11 20.39 22.75
C SER A 101 -25.26 19.38 22.75
N ALA A 102 -24.95 18.10 22.97
CA ALA A 102 -25.94 17.14 23.41
C ALA A 102 -25.30 16.16 24.41
N THR A 103 -25.64 16.41 25.67
CA THR A 103 -25.49 15.61 26.88
C THR A 103 -25.70 14.10 26.66
N PRO A 104 -24.94 13.20 27.30
CA PRO A 104 -25.22 11.76 27.24
C PRO A 104 -26.45 11.42 28.09
N PRO A 105 -27.43 10.61 27.61
CA PRO A 105 -28.48 10.11 28.47
C PRO A 105 -27.97 8.97 29.37
N ALA A 106 -28.33 9.04 30.65
CA ALA A 106 -28.04 8.06 31.69
C ALA A 106 -28.78 6.73 31.45
N THR A 107 -28.06 5.62 31.58
CA THR A 107 -28.62 4.25 31.61
C THR A 107 -29.25 3.98 32.98
N PRO A 108 -30.55 3.66 33.11
CA PRO A 108 -31.07 3.12 34.36
C PRO A 108 -30.67 1.65 34.49
N ARG A 109 -30.10 1.29 35.66
CA ARG A 109 -29.97 -0.10 36.09
C ARG A 109 -31.37 -0.69 36.29
N ARG A 110 -31.58 -1.94 35.84
CA ARG A 110 -32.70 -2.76 36.29
C ARG A 110 -32.14 -3.90 37.14
N THR A 111 -32.49 -3.86 38.42
CA THR A 111 -32.48 -4.97 39.36
C THR A 111 -33.79 -5.74 39.20
N ASP A 112 -33.72 -7.06 39.21
CA ASP A 112 -34.73 -8.01 39.72
C ASP A 112 -33.97 -9.35 39.80
N GLU A 113 -33.60 -9.80 41.00
CA GLU A 113 -34.29 -10.84 41.80
C GLU A 113 -34.34 -12.21 41.10
#